data_AF-A0A260MF13-F1
#
_entry.id   AF-A0A260MF13-F1
#
_cell.length_a   1.000
_cell.length_b   1.000
_cell.length_c   1.000
_cell.angle_alpha   90.00
_cell.angle_beta   90.00
_cell.angle_gamma   90.00
#
_symmetry.space_group_name_H-M   'P 1'
#
loop_
_entity.id
_entity.type
_entity.pdbx_description
1 polymer ?
#
loop_
_entity_poly.entity_id
_entity_poly.type
_entity_poly.pdbx_seq_one_letter_code
_entity_poly.pdbx_strand_id
1 'polypeptide(L)'
;MVALQLAWSYGFVSVDDLLTADEDEDTEEEDDVAADLSGWTAPKMRRYVTQLKPTARKVLRAIADEAPEATVESVQNSTGLEPSSFAGSMSSFGFAVKNTRGVRDKPFSKNGHLYNMTLPIADLVLNTLDDAGF
;
A
#
# COMPACT_ATOMS: atom_id res chain seq x y z
N MET A 1 -6.71 0.86 -33.00
CA MET A 1 -5.28 1.15 -32.73
C MET A 1 -5.04 2.14 -31.57
N VAL A 2 -6.06 2.67 -30.90
CA VAL A 2 -5.87 3.58 -29.73
C VAL A 2 -5.77 2.82 -28.39
N ALA A 3 -6.46 1.67 -28.27
CA ALA A 3 -6.50 0.88 -27.04
C ALA A 3 -5.13 0.29 -26.62
N LEU A 4 -4.29 -0.10 -27.59
CA LEU A 4 -2.98 -0.69 -27.31
C LEU A 4 -1.98 0.33 -26.71
N GLN A 5 -2.13 1.60 -27.09
CA GLN A 5 -1.23 2.67 -26.67
C GLN A 5 -1.52 3.14 -25.24
N LEU A 6 -2.78 3.04 -24.80
CA LEU A 6 -3.18 3.23 -23.40
C LEU A 6 -2.76 2.06 -22.49
N ALA A 7 -2.70 0.83 -23.02
CA ALA A 7 -2.27 -0.33 -22.23
C ALA A 7 -0.81 -0.18 -21.74
N TRP A 8 0.09 0.30 -22.60
CA TRP A 8 1.49 0.52 -22.25
C TRP A 8 1.71 1.69 -21.27
N SER A 9 0.94 2.78 -21.36
CA SER A 9 1.08 3.90 -20.41
C SER A 9 0.67 3.54 -18.98
N TYR A 10 -0.15 2.48 -18.83
CA TYR A 10 -0.60 2.00 -17.52
C TYR A 10 0.14 0.74 -17.02
N GLY A 11 1.07 0.20 -17.82
CA GLY A 11 1.94 -0.92 -17.43
C GLY A 11 1.37 -2.31 -17.67
N PHE A 12 0.42 -2.46 -18.60
CA PHE A 12 -0.18 -3.74 -18.98
C PHE A 12 0.48 -4.32 -20.24
N VAL A 13 0.67 -5.64 -20.27
CA VAL A 13 1.42 -6.34 -21.34
C VAL A 13 0.51 -6.84 -22.47
N SER A 14 -0.80 -7.05 -22.22
CA SER A 14 -1.75 -7.45 -23.28
C SER A 14 -3.19 -6.95 -23.03
N VAL A 15 -4.06 -7.14 -24.04
CA VAL A 15 -5.49 -6.76 -24.00
C VAL A 15 -6.35 -7.83 -23.29
N ASP A 16 -5.88 -9.08 -23.18
CA ASP A 16 -6.61 -10.14 -22.45
C ASP A 16 -6.70 -9.86 -20.93
N ASP A 17 -5.72 -9.15 -20.36
CA ASP A 17 -5.76 -8.66 -18.97
C ASP A 17 -6.91 -7.67 -18.70
N LEU A 18 -7.47 -7.03 -19.74
CA LEU A 18 -8.60 -6.11 -19.59
C LEU A 18 -9.95 -6.83 -19.47
N LEU A 19 -10.06 -8.08 -19.92
CA LEU A 19 -11.34 -8.79 -20.02
C LEU A 19 -11.61 -9.73 -18.84
N THR A 20 -10.58 -10.12 -18.08
CA THR A 20 -10.72 -11.00 -16.90
C THR A 20 -11.06 -10.25 -15.61
N ALA A 21 -11.04 -8.91 -15.62
CA ALA A 21 -11.21 -8.09 -14.42
C ALA A 21 -12.67 -7.79 -14.06
N ASP A 22 -13.64 -8.13 -14.90
CA ASP A 22 -15.06 -7.80 -14.71
C ASP A 22 -15.90 -8.96 -14.11
N GLU A 23 -15.33 -10.15 -13.85
CA GLU A 23 -16.11 -11.33 -13.41
C GLU A 23 -15.94 -11.78 -11.94
N ASP A 24 -15.00 -11.24 -11.17
CA ASP A 24 -14.85 -11.65 -9.76
C ASP A 24 -15.65 -10.74 -8.81
N GLU A 25 -16.94 -11.06 -8.75
CA GLU A 25 -17.92 -10.63 -7.75
C GLU A 25 -17.57 -11.15 -6.34
N ASP A 26 -17.70 -10.27 -5.35
CA ASP A 26 -17.81 -10.47 -3.91
C ASP A 26 -17.60 -11.88 -3.32
N THR A 27 -16.57 -12.01 -2.48
CA THR A 27 -16.65 -12.84 -1.28
C THR A 27 -15.82 -12.23 -0.16
N GLU A 28 -16.52 -11.74 0.87
CA GLU A 28 -15.96 -11.40 2.18
C GLU A 28 -15.52 -12.69 2.88
N GLU A 29 -14.21 -13.00 2.86
CA GLU A 29 -13.61 -13.92 3.82
C GLU A 29 -12.38 -13.25 4.45
N GLU A 30 -12.48 -12.98 5.76
CA GLU A 30 -11.33 -12.73 6.62
C GLU A 30 -10.53 -14.04 6.71
N ASP A 31 -9.65 -14.25 5.73
CA ASP A 31 -8.72 -15.38 5.76
C ASP A 31 -7.30 -14.89 6.04
N ASP A 32 -6.70 -15.48 7.08
CA ASP A 32 -5.39 -15.18 7.66
C ASP A 32 -4.27 -15.73 6.77
N VAL A 33 -4.27 -15.28 5.50
CA VAL A 33 -3.26 -15.67 4.52
C VAL A 33 -2.06 -14.76 4.75
N ALA A 34 -0.99 -15.35 5.29
CA ALA A 34 0.33 -14.73 5.34
C ALA A 34 0.58 -13.99 4.03
N ALA A 35 0.65 -12.65 4.11
CA ALA A 35 0.67 -11.75 2.96
C ALA A 35 1.81 -12.12 2.01
N ASP A 36 1.52 -13.00 1.06
CA ASP A 36 2.46 -13.41 0.05
C ASP A 36 2.69 -12.21 -0.87
N LEU A 37 3.96 -11.93 -1.10
CA LEU A 37 4.53 -10.71 -1.67
C LEU A 37 4.16 -10.45 -3.14
N SER A 38 3.16 -11.14 -3.69
CA SER A 38 2.90 -11.26 -5.12
C SER A 38 2.25 -10.01 -5.77
N GLY A 39 1.84 -9.01 -4.98
CA GLY A 39 1.04 -7.88 -5.48
C GLY A 39 1.80 -6.56 -5.71
N TRP A 40 2.84 -6.28 -4.93
CA TRP A 40 3.44 -4.94 -4.82
C TRP A 40 4.65 -4.75 -5.74
N THR A 41 4.54 -3.80 -6.65
CA THR A 41 5.62 -3.38 -7.56
C THR A 41 5.90 -1.88 -7.39
N ALA A 42 7.06 -1.39 -7.81
CA ALA A 42 7.39 0.04 -7.71
C ALA A 42 6.33 0.97 -8.36
N PRO A 43 5.79 0.67 -9.56
CA PRO A 43 4.71 1.49 -10.13
C PRO A 43 3.44 1.49 -9.28
N LYS A 44 3.05 0.34 -8.69
CA LYS A 44 1.88 0.23 -7.82
C LYS A 44 2.10 0.96 -6.50
N MET A 45 3.26 0.79 -5.88
CA MET A 45 3.63 1.50 -4.65
C MET A 45 3.62 3.01 -4.86
N ARG A 46 4.12 3.49 -6.00
CA ARG A 46 4.08 4.92 -6.35
C ARG A 46 2.66 5.44 -6.44
N ARG A 47 1.76 4.73 -7.14
CA ARG A 47 0.33 5.07 -7.21
C ARG A 47 -0.31 5.06 -5.83
N TYR A 48 0.03 4.09 -4.98
CA TYR A 48 -0.49 4.00 -3.63
C TYR A 48 -0.07 5.20 -2.78
N VAL A 49 1.23 5.50 -2.74
CA VAL A 49 1.79 6.60 -1.93
C VAL A 49 1.26 7.96 -2.37
N THR A 50 1.03 8.20 -3.67
CA THR A 50 0.45 9.47 -4.13
C THR A 50 -0.99 9.68 -3.65
N GLN A 51 -1.76 8.61 -3.46
CA GLN A 51 -3.12 8.66 -2.92
C GLN A 51 -3.17 8.84 -1.39
N LEU A 52 -2.04 8.65 -0.71
CA LEU A 52 -1.98 8.87 0.74
C LEU A 52 -1.96 10.36 1.08
N LYS A 53 -2.69 10.70 2.16
CA LYS A 53 -2.53 11.99 2.83
C LYS A 53 -1.10 12.14 3.36
N PRO A 54 -0.55 13.37 3.48
CA PRO A 54 0.81 13.59 3.98
C PRO A 54 1.09 12.94 5.33
N THR A 55 0.12 12.97 6.25
CA THR A 55 0.25 12.33 7.58
C THR A 55 0.31 10.80 7.47
N ALA A 56 -0.44 10.20 6.56
CA ALA A 56 -0.40 8.76 6.30
C ALA A 56 0.92 8.32 5.65
N ARG A 57 1.55 9.18 4.83
CA ARG A 57 2.90 8.90 4.31
C ARG A 57 3.94 8.86 5.41
N LYS A 58 3.87 9.77 6.38
CA LYS A 58 4.73 9.75 7.58
C LYS A 58 4.56 8.46 8.37
N VAL A 59 3.30 8.03 8.60
CA VAL A 59 2.99 6.77 9.28
C VAL A 59 3.54 5.57 8.50
N LEU A 60 3.38 5.56 7.17
CA LEU A 60 3.90 4.48 6.34
C LEU A 60 5.43 4.42 6.39
N ARG A 61 6.10 5.57 6.35
CA ARG A 61 7.56 5.68 6.49
C ARG A 61 8.02 5.12 7.83
N ALA A 62 7.39 5.54 8.92
CA ALA A 62 7.72 5.06 10.26
C ALA A 62 7.53 3.53 10.42
N ILE A 63 6.49 2.94 9.82
CA ILE A 63 6.31 1.48 9.81
C ILE A 63 7.43 0.80 9.01
N ALA A 64 7.82 1.38 7.86
CA ALA A 64 8.88 0.81 7.02
C ALA A 64 10.27 0.94 7.66
N ASP A 65 10.58 2.04 8.33
CA ASP A 65 11.85 2.26 9.03
C ASP A 65 12.07 1.26 10.18
N GLU A 66 10.98 0.81 10.81
CA GLU A 66 11.01 -0.15 11.93
C GLU A 66 10.70 -1.60 11.50
N ALA A 67 10.63 -1.87 10.20
CA ALA A 67 10.44 -3.24 9.69
C ALA A 67 11.59 -4.16 10.19
N PRO A 68 11.30 -5.44 10.53
CA PRO A 68 10.10 -6.18 10.16
C PRO A 68 8.89 -6.02 11.08
N GLU A 69 9.07 -5.48 12.28
CA GLU A 69 8.04 -5.37 13.32
C GLU A 69 8.09 -3.99 13.97
N ALA A 70 7.05 -3.18 13.75
CA ALA A 70 6.91 -1.84 14.33
C ALA A 70 5.76 -1.82 15.33
N THR A 71 5.94 -1.23 16.51
CA THR A 71 4.83 -1.11 17.48
C THR A 71 3.93 0.09 17.13
N VAL A 72 2.64 0.02 17.45
CA VAL A 72 1.73 1.17 17.27
C VAL A 72 2.23 2.38 18.05
N GLU A 73 2.77 2.17 19.25
CA GLU A 73 3.29 3.23 20.11
C GLU A 73 4.55 3.87 19.52
N SER A 74 5.51 3.08 19.04
CA SER A 74 6.73 3.60 18.41
C SER A 74 6.41 4.41 17.15
N VAL A 75 5.50 3.92 16.30
CA VAL A 75 5.06 4.64 15.09
C VAL A 75 4.32 5.94 15.44
N GLN A 76 3.50 5.95 16.49
CA GLN A 76 2.85 7.19 16.96
C GLN A 76 3.88 8.20 17.49
N ASN A 77 4.84 7.73 18.29
CA ASN A 77 5.89 8.56 18.86
C ASN A 77 6.84 9.13 17.80
N SER A 78 7.23 8.32 16.80
CA SER A 78 8.13 8.75 15.73
C SER A 78 7.47 9.74 14.76
N THR A 79 6.18 9.56 14.50
CA THR A 79 5.43 10.48 13.62
C THR A 79 5.04 11.80 14.31
N GLY A 80 5.02 11.83 15.64
CA GLY A 80 4.63 13.00 16.44
C GLY A 80 3.18 13.44 16.21
N LEU A 81 2.33 12.53 15.70
CA LEU A 81 0.94 12.82 15.40
C LEU A 81 0.08 12.67 16.65
N GLU A 82 -0.86 13.60 16.85
CA GLU A 82 -1.90 13.41 17.87
C GLU A 82 -2.76 12.17 17.55
N PRO A 83 -3.32 11.48 18.58
CA PRO A 83 -4.09 10.25 18.38
C PRO A 83 -5.23 10.37 17.37
N SER A 84 -5.92 11.52 17.34
CA SER A 84 -7.01 11.80 16.38
C SER A 84 -6.49 11.88 14.94
N SER A 85 -5.35 12.55 14.74
CA SER A 85 -4.67 12.67 13.44
C SER A 85 -4.08 11.35 12.99
N PHE A 86 -3.57 10.54 13.92
CA PHE A 86 -3.10 9.18 13.64
C PHE A 86 -4.25 8.28 13.17
N ALA A 87 -5.38 8.27 13.88
CA ALA A 87 -6.58 7.53 13.48
C ALA A 87 -7.08 7.98 12.09
N GLY A 88 -7.13 9.28 11.83
CA GLY A 88 -7.49 9.82 10.51
C GLY A 88 -6.51 9.44 9.39
N SER A 89 -5.23 9.23 9.74
CA SER A 89 -4.20 8.75 8.80
C SER A 89 -4.42 7.27 8.45
N MET A 90 -4.86 6.45 9.42
CA MET A 90 -5.17 5.04 9.19
C MET A 90 -6.29 4.84 8.15
N SER A 91 -7.29 5.73 8.13
CA SER A 91 -8.35 5.71 7.11
C SER A 91 -7.83 5.97 5.69
N SER A 92 -6.74 6.74 5.56
CA SER A 92 -6.12 7.03 4.25
C SER A 92 -5.57 5.78 3.59
N PHE A 93 -5.08 4.80 4.36
CA PHE A 93 -4.54 3.56 3.81
C PHE A 93 -5.63 2.72 3.13
N GLY A 94 -6.80 2.60 3.75
CA GLY A 94 -7.92 1.87 3.16
C GLY A 94 -8.41 2.52 1.86
N PHE A 95 -8.47 3.86 1.83
CA PHE A 95 -8.78 4.59 0.61
C PHE A 95 -7.73 4.36 -0.49
N ALA A 96 -6.44 4.42 -0.15
CA ALA A 96 -5.37 4.23 -1.13
C ALA A 96 -5.32 2.82 -1.71
N VAL A 97 -5.61 1.77 -0.92
CA VAL A 97 -5.72 0.39 -1.41
C VAL A 97 -6.85 0.28 -2.44
N LYS A 98 -8.06 0.76 -2.11
CA LYS A 98 -9.22 0.72 -3.02
C LYS A 98 -8.98 1.43 -4.36
N ASN A 99 -8.10 2.44 -4.39
CA ASN A 99 -7.77 3.19 -5.59
C ASN A 99 -6.50 2.69 -6.31
N THR A 100 -5.80 1.69 -5.76
CA THR A 100 -4.62 1.09 -6.38
C THR A 100 -5.01 -0.24 -7.00
N ARG A 101 -5.14 -0.28 -8.33
CA ARG A 101 -5.53 -1.51 -9.04
C ARG A 101 -4.51 -2.64 -8.86
N GLY A 102 -5.01 -3.86 -8.65
CA GLY A 102 -4.20 -5.08 -8.60
C GLY A 102 -3.40 -5.27 -7.31
N VAL A 103 -3.76 -4.58 -6.23
CA VAL A 103 -3.35 -4.90 -4.86
C VAL A 103 -4.61 -5.12 -4.04
N ARG A 104 -4.67 -6.25 -3.34
CA ARG A 104 -5.80 -6.60 -2.48
C ARG A 104 -5.64 -5.97 -1.08
N ASP A 105 -4.41 -5.97 -0.58
CA ASP A 105 -4.10 -5.56 0.79
C ASP A 105 -3.08 -4.42 0.89
N LYS A 106 -3.03 -3.84 2.09
CA LYS A 106 -2.01 -2.85 2.48
C LYS A 106 -0.61 -3.48 2.41
N PRO A 107 0.45 -2.67 2.25
CA PRO A 107 1.83 -3.17 2.25
C PRO A 107 2.33 -3.62 3.63
N PHE A 108 1.47 -3.58 4.66
CA PHE A 108 1.74 -4.07 6.01
C PHE A 108 0.48 -4.72 6.56
N SER A 109 0.64 -5.69 7.47
CA SER A 109 -0.44 -6.24 8.28
C SER A 109 -0.39 -5.64 9.69
N LYS A 110 -1.51 -5.67 10.41
CA LYS A 110 -1.58 -5.23 11.80
C LYS A 110 -2.02 -6.41 12.66
N ASN A 111 -1.17 -6.85 13.58
CA ASN A 111 -1.48 -7.88 14.56
C ASN A 111 -1.52 -7.25 15.97
N GLY A 112 -2.72 -6.94 16.46
CA GLY A 112 -2.91 -6.28 17.76
C GLY A 112 -2.23 -4.91 17.82
N HIS A 113 -1.10 -4.83 18.53
CA HIS A 113 -0.29 -3.62 18.72
C HIS A 113 0.97 -3.58 17.84
N LEU A 114 1.14 -4.53 16.93
CA LEU A 114 2.27 -4.62 16.02
C LEU A 114 1.83 -4.40 14.57
N TYR A 115 2.66 -3.70 13.82
CA TYR A 115 2.63 -3.63 12.37
C TYR A 115 3.75 -4.51 11.83
N ASN A 116 3.39 -5.44 10.96
CA ASN A 116 4.35 -6.34 10.33
C ASN A 116 4.52 -5.92 8.87
N MET A 117 5.77 -5.77 8.46
CA MET A 117 6.14 -5.45 7.08
C MET A 117 7.38 -6.27 6.73
N THR A 118 7.37 -6.92 5.57
CA THR A 118 8.56 -7.64 5.12
C THR A 118 9.64 -6.64 4.67
N LEU A 119 10.91 -6.96 4.92
CA LEU A 119 12.03 -6.09 4.55
C LEU A 119 12.01 -5.64 3.07
N PRO A 120 11.71 -6.51 2.08
CA PRO A 120 11.66 -6.06 0.68
C PRO A 120 10.58 -5.02 0.39
N ILE A 121 9.44 -5.07 1.09
CA ILE A 121 8.37 -4.07 0.95
C ILE A 121 8.74 -2.78 1.67
N ALA A 122 9.39 -2.87 2.83
CA ALA A 122 9.92 -1.70 3.52
C ALA A 122 10.90 -0.95 2.62
N ASP A 123 11.86 -1.64 2.01
CA ASP A 123 12.80 -1.05 1.04
C ASP A 123 12.05 -0.42 -0.14
N LEU A 124 11.03 -1.10 -0.67
CA LEU A 124 10.22 -0.56 -1.77
C LEU A 124 9.47 0.72 -1.38
N VAL A 125 8.90 0.74 -0.18
CA VAL A 125 8.18 1.89 0.39
C VAL A 125 9.12 3.08 0.55
N LEU A 126 10.27 2.88 1.21
CA LEU A 126 11.24 3.93 1.49
C LEU A 126 11.80 4.53 0.20
N ASN A 127 12.23 3.69 -0.74
CA ASN A 127 12.70 4.14 -2.05
C ASN A 127 11.63 4.94 -2.79
N THR A 128 10.36 4.49 -2.73
CA THR A 128 9.26 5.19 -3.42
C THR A 128 8.94 6.54 -2.78
N LEU A 129 9.00 6.64 -1.44
CA LEU A 129 8.78 7.90 -0.72
C LEU A 129 9.91 8.90 -1.00
N ASP A 130 11.16 8.45 -0.98
CA ASP A 130 12.33 9.27 -1.25
C ASP A 130 12.36 9.76 -2.71
N ASP A 131 12.10 8.87 -3.67
CA ASP A 131 12.00 9.20 -5.10
C ASP A 131 10.92 10.25 -5.39
N ALA A 132 9.82 10.20 -4.63
CA ALA A 132 8.70 11.12 -4.79
C ALA A 132 8.87 12.43 -4.01
N GLY A 133 9.94 12.55 -3.21
CA GLY A 133 10.26 13.73 -2.41
C GLY A 133 9.33 13.95 -1.22
N PHE A 134 8.92 12.87 -0.54
CA PHE A 134 8.00 12.90 0.61
C PHE A 134 8.65 12.69 1.97
#